data_AF-A0A257EXC3-F1
#
_entry.id   AF-A0A257EXC3-F1
#
_cell.length_a   1.000
_cell.length_b   1.000
_cell.length_c   1.000
_cell.angle_alpha   90.00
_cell.angle_beta   90.00
_cell.angle_gamma   90.00
#
_symmetry.space_group_name_H-M   'P 1'
#
loop_
_entity.id
_entity.type
_entity.pdbx_description
1 polymer ?
#
loop_
_entity_poly.entity_id
_entity_poly.type
_entity_poly.pdbx_seq_one_letter_code
_entity_poly.pdbx_strand_id
1 'polypeptide(L)'
;MEVKHLNGFALTAPQGDRAALRKAAEGFEEMLLTEFLKAARSAPLAEDIMGSKGVDQFRDMFDSQVARASAGRTGFGIADAVERQFGSYVKDR
;
A
#
# COMPACT_ATOMS: atom_id res chain seq x y z
N MET A 1 -14.69 -20.84 -27.30
CA MET A 1 -13.76 -19.90 -26.65
C MET A 1 -13.58 -20.36 -25.22
N GLU A 2 -12.49 -21.05 -24.92
CA GLU A 2 -12.15 -21.46 -23.55
C GLU A 2 -11.62 -20.26 -22.78
N VAL A 3 -12.38 -19.82 -21.78
CA VAL A 3 -11.90 -18.86 -20.78
C VAL A 3 -10.97 -19.60 -19.83
N LYS A 4 -9.67 -19.56 -20.15
CA LYS A 4 -8.60 -20.01 -19.27
C LYS A 4 -8.63 -19.15 -18.01
N HIS A 5 -9.23 -19.67 -16.95
CA HIS A 5 -9.20 -19.07 -15.61
C HIS A 5 -7.74 -18.83 -15.22
N LEU A 6 -7.36 -17.56 -15.11
CA LEU A 6 -6.03 -17.16 -14.67
C LEU A 6 -5.91 -17.41 -13.18
N ASN A 7 -5.59 -18.66 -12.83
CA ASN A 7 -5.18 -19.05 -11.49
C ASN A 7 -3.73 -18.56 -11.28
N GLY A 8 -3.57 -17.28 -10.98
CA GLY A 8 -2.28 -16.65 -10.71
C GLY A 8 -2.40 -15.84 -9.43
N PHE A 9 -1.52 -16.13 -8.47
CA PHE A 9 -1.50 -15.63 -7.08
C PHE A 9 -2.42 -16.35 -6.09
N ALA A 10 -2.37 -17.69 -6.07
CA ALA A 10 -2.66 -18.41 -4.84
C ALA A 10 -1.51 -18.16 -3.85
N LEU A 11 -1.58 -17.04 -3.12
CA LEU A 11 -0.81 -16.85 -1.90
C LEU A 11 -1.39 -17.81 -0.86
N THR A 12 -0.99 -19.09 -0.91
CA THR A 12 -1.22 -20.00 0.22
C THR A 12 -0.53 -19.37 1.41
N ALA A 13 -1.31 -18.69 2.25
CA ALA A 13 -0.83 -18.19 3.51
C ALA A 13 -0.25 -19.39 4.28
N PRO A 14 0.95 -19.25 4.90
CA PRO A 14 1.37 -20.25 5.88
C PRO A 14 0.24 -20.43 6.89
N GLN A 15 0.12 -21.61 7.49
CA GLN A 15 -0.90 -21.96 8.49
C GLN A 15 -0.78 -21.05 9.74
N GLY A 16 -1.10 -19.78 9.58
CA GLY A 16 -0.71 -18.70 10.44
C GLY A 16 -1.95 -18.13 11.11
N ASP A 17 -1.81 -17.88 12.40
CA ASP A 17 -2.78 -17.22 13.26
C ASP A 17 -3.17 -15.83 12.70
N ARG A 18 -4.36 -15.32 13.03
CA ARG A 18 -4.83 -13.97 12.63
C ARG A 18 -3.86 -12.88 13.06
N ALA A 19 -3.16 -13.06 14.18
CA ALA A 19 -2.07 -12.18 14.60
C ALA A 19 -0.91 -12.13 13.58
N ALA A 20 -0.57 -13.26 12.96
CA ALA A 20 0.46 -13.31 11.93
C ALA A 20 -0.02 -12.64 10.62
N LEU A 21 -1.30 -12.80 10.27
CA LEU A 21 -1.90 -12.10 9.13
C LEU A 21 -1.87 -10.58 9.34
N ARG A 22 -2.27 -10.10 10.53
CA ARG A 22 -2.24 -8.68 10.88
C ARG A 22 -0.84 -8.08 10.70
N LYS A 23 0.17 -8.74 11.28
CA LYS A 23 1.56 -8.29 11.19
C LYS A 23 2.09 -8.28 9.75
N ALA A 24 1.73 -9.28 8.95
CA ALA A 24 2.09 -9.33 7.53
C ALA A 24 1.39 -8.22 6.72
N ALA A 25 0.13 -7.92 7.04
CA ALA A 25 -0.66 -6.87 6.40
C ALA A 25 -0.11 -5.47 6.69
N GLU A 26 0.30 -5.20 7.93
CA GLU A 26 1.00 -3.98 8.33
C GLU A 26 2.32 -3.81 7.57
N GLY A 27 3.17 -4.85 7.55
CA GLY A 27 4.44 -4.81 6.81
C GLY A 27 4.27 -4.65 5.29
N PHE A 28 3.20 -5.21 4.72
CA PHE A 28 2.87 -5.00 3.31
C PHE A 28 2.48 -3.55 3.03
N GLU A 29 1.67 -2.94 3.90
CA GLU A 29 1.32 -1.52 3.78
C GLU A 29 2.58 -0.64 3.82
N GLU A 30 3.51 -0.89 4.75
CA GLU A 30 4.78 -0.15 4.82
C GLU A 30 5.61 -0.25 3.52
N MET A 31 5.74 -1.47 2.96
CA MET A 31 6.47 -1.68 1.71
C MET A 31 5.79 -1.00 0.53
N LEU A 32 4.48 -1.15 0.41
CA LEU A 32 3.70 -0.53 -0.67
C LEU A 32 3.79 1.00 -0.60
N LEU A 33 3.68 1.59 0.59
CA LEU A 33 3.83 3.03 0.76
C LEU A 33 5.23 3.48 0.42
N THR A 34 6.25 2.73 0.84
CA THR A 34 7.64 3.05 0.47
C THR A 34 7.82 3.07 -1.05
N GLU A 35 7.31 2.07 -1.77
CA GLU A 35 7.38 2.02 -3.24
C GLU A 35 6.51 3.09 -3.92
N PHE A 36 5.33 3.38 -3.37
CA PHE A 36 4.47 4.46 -3.84
C PHE A 36 5.14 5.83 -3.71
N LEU A 37 5.75 6.12 -2.55
CA LEU A 37 6.46 7.38 -2.30
C LEU A 37 7.72 7.48 -3.16
N LYS A 38 8.43 6.37 -3.40
CA LYS A 38 9.54 6.31 -4.36
C LYS A 38 9.07 6.64 -5.78
N ALA A 39 7.99 6.01 -6.26
CA ALA A 39 7.42 6.28 -7.58
C ALA A 39 6.93 7.73 -7.72
N ALA A 40 6.30 8.28 -6.68
CA ALA A 40 5.89 9.67 -6.59
C ALA A 40 7.09 10.65 -6.74
N ARG A 41 8.25 10.31 -6.16
CA ARG A 41 9.48 11.13 -6.26
C ARG A 41 10.22 10.93 -7.59
N SER A 42 10.17 9.72 -8.14
CA SER A 42 10.82 9.35 -9.40
C SER A 42 10.02 9.74 -10.65
N ALA A 43 8.75 10.09 -10.52
CA ALA A 43 8.00 10.69 -11.62
C ALA A 43 8.69 12.00 -12.03
N PRO A 44 9.16 12.13 -13.28
CA PRO A 44 9.86 13.33 -13.74
C PRO A 44 8.84 14.47 -13.86
N LEU A 45 8.59 15.16 -12.76
CA LEU A 45 7.85 16.43 -12.72
C LEU A 45 8.79 17.63 -12.89
N ALA A 46 10.11 17.38 -12.94
CA ALA A 46 11.13 18.41 -12.79
C ALA A 46 11.67 18.96 -14.11
N GLU A 47 11.74 18.17 -15.19
CA GLU A 47 12.38 18.66 -16.43
C GLU A 47 11.44 19.40 -17.39
N ASP A 48 10.11 19.18 -17.38
CA ASP A 48 9.21 19.73 -18.43
C ASP A 48 8.08 20.65 -17.91
N ILE A 49 7.97 20.88 -16.60
CA ILE A 49 7.02 21.83 -16.00
C ILE A 49 7.80 23.05 -15.46
N MET A 50 8.12 23.99 -16.34
CA MET A 50 8.61 25.34 -15.96
C MET A 50 7.55 26.22 -15.28
N GLY A 51 6.83 25.67 -14.29
CA GLY A 51 5.80 26.38 -13.54
C GLY A 51 5.77 25.87 -12.10
N SER A 52 6.53 26.54 -11.22
CA SER A 52 6.72 26.21 -9.80
C SER A 52 5.47 25.74 -9.05
N LYS A 53 4.30 26.29 -9.38
CA LYS A 53 3.03 26.02 -8.70
C LYS A 53 2.57 24.56 -8.72
N GLY A 54 2.80 23.80 -9.81
CA GLY A 54 2.36 22.40 -9.88
C GLY A 54 3.19 21.48 -8.99
N VAL A 55 4.49 21.76 -8.91
CA VAL A 55 5.43 21.03 -8.06
C VAL A 55 5.20 21.37 -6.57
N ASP A 56 4.92 22.63 -6.26
CA ASP A 56 4.63 23.08 -4.89
C ASP A 56 3.35 22.43 -4.35
N GLN A 57 2.29 22.33 -5.16
CA GLN A 57 1.05 21.65 -4.75
C GLN A 57 1.26 20.15 -4.50
N PHE A 58 2.06 19.47 -5.33
CA PHE A 58 2.38 18.07 -5.11
C PHE A 58 3.22 17.87 -3.84
N ARG A 59 4.19 18.75 -3.59
CA ARG A 59 4.99 18.76 -2.36
C ARG A 59 4.14 18.98 -1.11
N ASP A 60 3.26 19.98 -1.12
CA ASP A 60 2.36 20.27 0.00
C ASP A 60 1.45 19.08 0.30
N MET A 61 0.90 18.47 -0.75
CA MET A 61 0.06 17.27 -0.61
C MET A 61 0.89 16.10 -0.07
N PHE A 62 2.10 15.88 -0.58
CA PHE A 62 3.00 14.82 -0.12
C PHE A 62 3.38 15.01 1.37
N ASP A 63 3.80 16.21 1.76
CA ASP A 63 4.16 16.55 3.13
C ASP A 63 2.97 16.38 4.08
N SER A 64 1.76 16.74 3.66
CA SER A 64 0.55 16.51 4.45
C SER A 64 0.28 15.02 4.72
N GLN A 65 0.55 14.16 3.73
CA GLN A 65 0.34 12.71 3.86
C GLN A 65 1.45 12.07 4.71
N VAL A 66 2.70 12.51 4.56
CA VAL A 66 3.82 12.07 5.40
C VAL A 66 3.61 12.51 6.85
N ALA A 67 3.16 13.74 7.08
CA ALA A 67 2.81 14.24 8.41
C ALA A 67 1.67 13.41 9.05
N ARG A 68 0.66 13.05 8.25
CA ARG A 68 -0.44 12.18 8.70
C ARG A 68 0.03 10.77 9.06
N ALA A 69 0.90 10.18 8.24
CA ALA A 69 1.49 8.86 8.48
C ALA A 69 2.38 8.85 9.74
N SER A 70 3.19 9.90 9.93
CA SER A 70 4.08 10.04 11.10
C SER A 70 3.36 10.40 12.40
N ALA A 71 2.19 11.04 12.33
CA ALA A 71 1.35 11.32 13.50
C ALA A 71 0.62 10.08 14.08
N GLY A 72 0.90 8.87 13.55
CA GLY A 72 0.31 7.61 14.02
C GLY A 72 -1.21 7.52 13.83
N ARG A 73 -1.80 8.48 13.10
CA ARG A 73 -3.23 8.57 12.84
C ARG A 73 -3.50 8.18 11.40
N THR A 74 -3.82 6.90 11.23
CA THR A 74 -4.41 6.32 10.03
C THR A 74 -3.38 5.98 8.94
N GLY A 75 -3.01 4.70 8.88
CA GLY A 75 -2.49 4.08 7.66
C GLY A 75 -3.54 4.14 6.53
N PHE A 76 -3.16 3.79 5.31
CA PHE A 76 -4.02 3.90 4.13
C PHE A 76 -5.19 2.88 4.14
N GLY A 77 -5.31 2.08 5.20
CA GLY A 77 -6.35 1.07 5.37
C GLY A 77 -6.07 -0.18 4.55
N ILE A 78 -4.85 -0.32 4.03
CA ILE A 78 -4.45 -1.44 3.18
C ILE A 78 -4.25 -2.67 4.05
N ALA A 79 -3.67 -2.51 5.24
CA ALA A 79 -3.57 -3.59 6.21
C ALA A 79 -4.95 -4.17 6.57
N ASP A 80 -5.92 -3.29 6.84
CA ASP A 80 -7.29 -3.69 7.17
C ASP A 80 -8.01 -4.35 5.97
N ALA A 81 -7.76 -3.86 4.75
CA ALA A 81 -8.30 -4.46 3.53
C ALA A 81 -7.70 -5.86 3.28
N VAL A 82 -6.40 -6.03 3.51
CA VAL A 82 -5.71 -7.33 3.42
C VAL A 82 -6.28 -8.28 4.48
N GLU A 83 -6.43 -7.87 5.72
CA GLU A 83 -7.06 -8.70 6.76
C GLU A 83 -8.51 -9.08 6.42
N ARG A 84 -9.29 -8.14 5.87
CA ARG A 84 -10.66 -8.42 5.44
C ARG A 84 -10.71 -9.44 4.31
N GLN A 85 -9.77 -9.37 3.37
CA GLN A 85 -9.72 -10.24 2.20
C GLN A 85 -9.16 -11.63 2.53
N PHE A 86 -8.14 -11.70 3.38
CA PHE A 86 -7.43 -12.95 3.69
C PHE A 86 -7.85 -13.58 5.01
N GLY A 87 -8.61 -12.86 5.85
CA GLY A 87 -9.05 -13.32 7.16
C GLY A 87 -9.91 -14.58 7.10
N SER A 88 -10.70 -14.78 6.03
CA SER A 88 -11.48 -16.00 5.82
C SER A 88 -10.64 -17.24 5.49
N TYR A 89 -9.38 -17.06 5.09
CA TYR A 89 -8.45 -18.14 4.75
C TYR A 89 -7.51 -18.51 5.89
N VAL A 90 -7.56 -17.77 7.00
CA VAL A 90 -6.82 -18.03 8.22
C VAL A 90 -7.71 -18.81 9.20
N LYS A 91 -7.19 -19.91 9.76
CA LYS A 91 -7.87 -20.62 10.84
C LYS A 91 -7.80 -19.79 12.13
N ASP A 92 -8.94 -19.31 12.61
CA ASP A 92 -9.10 -18.97 14.04
C ASP A 92 -8.84 -20.28 14.81
N ARG A 93 -7.89 -20.26 15.75
CA ARG A 93 -7.68 -21.39 16.67
C ARG A 93 -8.75 -21.41 17.75
#